data_AF-A0A9X4L441-F1
#
_entry.id   AF-A0A9X4L441-F1
#
_cell.length_a   1.000
_cell.length_b   1.000
_cell.length_c   1.000
_cell.angle_alpha   90.00
_cell.angle_beta   90.00
_cell.angle_gamma   90.00
#
_symmetry.space_group_name_H-M   'P 1'
#
loop_
_entity.id
_entity.type
_entity.pdbx_description
1 polymer ?
#
loop_
_entity_poly.entity_id
_entity_poly.type
_entity_poly.pdbx_seq_one_letter_code
_entity_poly.pdbx_strand_id
1 'polypeptide(L)' 'MIKIMAVISNVFLVLGVVFLIMMNMVMAITMFAVSLVISLMIFNMLFRDKKAMRIALNISFVVVLIAIIIAYVTLTK' A
#
# COMPACT_ATOMS: atom_id res chain seq x y z
N MET A 1 -1.06 15.93 -11.57
CA MET A 1 -1.61 14.56 -11.51
C MET A 1 -0.90 13.69 -10.46
N ILE A 2 0.37 13.31 -10.67
CA ILE A 2 1.10 12.38 -9.79
C ILE A 2 1.16 12.86 -8.32
N LYS A 3 1.43 14.16 -8.09
CA LYS A 3 1.44 14.74 -6.73
C LYS A 3 0.10 14.59 -5.99
N ILE A 4 -1.02 14.74 -6.70
CA ILE A 4 -2.37 14.62 -6.11
C ILE A 4 -2.64 13.17 -5.71
N MET A 5 -2.30 12.21 -6.58
CA MET A 5 -2.40 10.78 -6.25
C MET A 5 -1.51 10.39 -5.06
N ALA A 6 -0.32 10.99 -4.95
CA ALA A 6 0.58 10.74 -3.83
C ALA A 6 0.02 11.28 -2.50
N VAL A 7 -0.62 12.45 -2.52
CA VAL A 7 -1.32 12.98 -1.34
C VAL A 7 -2.48 12.06 -0.97
N ILE A 8 -3.31 11.63 -1.92
CA ILE A 8 -4.43 10.71 -1.69
C ILE A 8 -3.94 9.39 -1.09
N SER A 9 -2.88 8.80 -1.65
CA SER A 9 -2.29 7.56 -1.13
C SER A 9 -1.84 7.71 0.33
N ASN A 10 -1.20 8.82 0.69
CA ASN A 10 -0.78 9.07 2.06
C ASN A 10 -1.95 9.32 3.00
N VAL A 11 -3.03 9.96 2.55
CA VAL A 11 -4.26 10.08 3.34
C VAL A 11 -4.84 8.70 3.66
N PHE A 12 -4.92 7.80 2.69
CA PHE A 12 -5.35 6.41 2.91
C PHE A 12 -4.41 5.65 3.85
N LEU A 13 -3.10 5.91 3.79
CA LEU A 13 -2.12 5.31 4.68
C LEU A 13 -2.36 5.77 6.13
N VAL A 14 -2.53 7.08 6.34
CA VAL A 14 -2.84 7.65 7.65
C VAL A 14 -4.17 7.11 8.18
N LEU A 15 -5.20 7.03 7.33
CA LEU A 15 -6.47 6.40 7.70
C LEU A 15 -6.30 4.93 8.12
N GLY A 16 -5.49 4.17 7.40
CA GLY A 16 -5.14 2.79 7.77
C GLY A 16 -4.49 2.70 9.15
N VAL A 17 -3.56 3.61 9.47
CA VAL A 17 -2.93 3.69 10.80
C VAL A 17 -3.96 4.05 11.88
N VAL A 18 -4.86 4.99 11.62
CA VAL A 18 -5.93 5.36 12.56
C VAL A 18 -6.84 4.15 12.82
N PHE A 19 -7.28 3.43 11.79
CA PHE A 19 -8.10 2.23 11.95
C PHE A 19 -7.35 1.11 12.69
N LEU A 20 -6.03 1.00 12.52
CA LEU A 20 -5.20 0.05 13.26
C LEU A 20 -5.20 0.36 14.76
N ILE A 21 -5.04 1.64 15.12
CA ILE A 21 -5.08 2.09 16.53
C ILE A 21 -6.47 1.88 17.14
N MET A 22 -7.54 2.07 16.36
CA MET A 22 -8.91 1.80 16.77
C MET A 22 -9.26 0.29 16.83
N MET A 23 -8.28 -0.60 16.65
CA MET A 23 -8.44 -2.06 16.57
C MET A 23 -9.43 -2.55 15.49
N ASN A 24 -9.74 -1.70 14.50
CA ASN A 24 -10.62 -2.07 13.39
C ASN A 24 -9.78 -2.66 12.25
N MET A 25 -9.26 -3.85 12.53
CA MET A 25 -8.18 -4.50 11.77
C MET A 25 -8.52 -4.76 10.30
N VAL A 26 -9.76 -5.18 10.00
CA VAL A 26 -10.22 -5.39 8.62
C VAL A 26 -10.20 -4.08 7.82
N MET A 27 -10.72 -3.00 8.42
CA MET A 27 -10.72 -1.67 7.79
C MET A 27 -9.30 -1.12 7.65
N ALA A 28 -8.43 -1.33 8.63
CA ALA A 28 -7.02 -0.93 8.56
C ALA A 28 -6.31 -1.60 7.37
N ILE A 29 -6.48 -2.92 7.23
CA ILE A 29 -5.89 -3.72 6.15
C ILE A 29 -6.38 -3.25 4.77
N THR A 30 -7.69 -3.01 4.62
CA THR A 30 -8.24 -2.52 3.34
C THR A 30 -7.67 -1.15 2.96
N MET A 31 -7.57 -0.21 3.91
CA MET A 31 -7.02 1.13 3.66
C MET A 31 -5.52 1.08 3.32
N PHE A 32 -4.76 0.21 3.97
CA PHE A 32 -3.37 -0.04 3.60
C PHE A 32 -3.24 -0.65 2.20
N ALA A 33 -4.06 -1.64 1.87
CA ALA A 33 -4.06 -2.24 0.54
C ALA A 33 -4.37 -1.22 -0.56
N VAL A 34 -5.39 -0.37 -0.37
CA VAL A 34 -5.75 0.70 -1.31
C VAL A 34 -4.60 1.70 -1.47
N SER A 35 -3.99 2.13 -0.37
CA SER A 35 -2.82 3.02 -0.41
C SER A 35 -1.66 2.41 -1.20
N LEU A 36 -1.39 1.11 -1.00
CA LEU A 36 -0.32 0.42 -1.71
C LEU A 36 -0.57 0.32 -3.21
N VAL A 37 -1.80 0.03 -3.64
CA VAL A 37 -2.14 -0.02 -5.07
C VAL A 37 -1.91 1.34 -5.74
N ILE A 38 -2.33 2.42 -5.09
CA ILE A 38 -2.13 3.79 -5.61
C ILE A 38 -0.63 4.12 -5.66
N SER A 39 0.12 3.79 -4.62
CA SER A 39 1.57 3.97 -4.58
C SER A 39 2.27 3.20 -5.70
N LEU A 40 1.89 1.94 -5.95
CA LEU A 40 2.43 1.14 -7.04
C LEU A 40 2.13 1.75 -8.40
N MET A 41 0.91 2.29 -8.59
CA MET A 41 0.53 2.97 -9.82
C MET A 41 1.38 4.24 -10.06
N ILE A 42 1.62 5.04 -9.01
CA ILE A 42 2.48 6.23 -9.05
C ILE A 42 3.91 5.85 -9.40
N PHE A 43 4.46 4.85 -8.73
CA PHE A 43 5.83 4.40 -8.96
C PHE A 43 6.02 3.82 -10.36
N ASN A 44 5.04 3.08 -10.87
CA ASN A 44 5.07 2.55 -12.23
C ASN A 44 4.99 3.67 -13.29
N MET A 45 4.25 4.74 -13.02
CA MET A 45 4.23 5.94 -13.86
C MET A 45 5.54 6.73 -13.78
N LEU A 46 6.10 6.90 -12.58
CA LEU A 46 7.31 7.68 -12.34
C LEU A 46 8.57 7.03 -12.96
N PHE A 47 8.62 5.69 -12.94
CA PHE A 47 9.78 4.92 -13.38
C PHE A 47 9.55 4.12 -14.66
N ARG A 48 8.65 4.62 -15.52
CA ARG A 48 8.29 3.96 -16.78
C ARG A 48 9.50 3.59 -17.64
N ASP A 49 10.51 4.44 -17.67
CA ASP A 49 11.72 4.28 -18.50
C ASP A 49 12.86 3.52 -17.80
N LYS A 50 12.78 3.29 -16.48
CA LYS A 50 13.84 2.66 -15.68
C LYS A 50 13.44 1.22 -15.30
N LYS A 51 13.68 0.27 -16.22
CA LYS A 51 13.35 -1.16 -16.03
C LYS A 51 13.82 -1.75 -14.68
N ALA A 52 15.03 -1.41 -14.24
CA ALA A 52 15.58 -1.89 -12.97
C ALA A 52 14.81 -1.39 -11.74
N MET A 53 14.44 -0.11 -11.73
CA MET A 53 13.70 0.51 -10.62
C MET A 53 12.29 -0.06 -10.51
N ARG A 54 11.63 -0.33 -11.65
CA ARG A 54 10.30 -0.96 -11.68
C ARG A 54 10.30 -2.35 -11.04
N ILE A 55 11.35 -3.14 -11.27
CA ILE A 55 11.48 -4.49 -10.70
C ILE A 55 11.67 -4.40 -9.18
N ALA A 56 12.58 -3.53 -8.71
CA ALA A 56 12.81 -3.33 -7.28
C ALA A 56 11.52 -2.95 -6.54
N LEU A 57 10.76 -1.99 -7.10
CA LEU A 57 9.47 -1.58 -6.56
C LEU A 57 8.46 -2.72 -6.50
N ASN A 58 8.30 -3.47 -7.60
CA ASN A 58 7.37 -4.58 -7.63
C ASN A 58 7.69 -5.64 -6.57
N ILE A 59 8.98 -5.94 -6.35
CA ILE A 59 9.44 -6.83 -5.29
C ILE A 59 9.10 -6.26 -3.91
N SER A 60 9.38 -4.98 -3.65
CA SER A 60 9.02 -4.33 -2.39
C SER A 60 7.52 -4.41 -2.11
N PHE A 61 6.68 -4.18 -3.12
CA PHE A 61 5.22 -4.29 -2.97
C PHE A 61 4.76 -5.72 -2.69
N VAL A 62 5.33 -6.72 -3.34
CA VAL A 62 5.01 -8.14 -3.07
C VAL A 62 5.30 -8.51 -1.61
N VAL A 63 6.44 -8.07 -1.06
CA VAL A 63 6.78 -8.32 0.35
C VAL A 63 5.75 -7.71 1.30
N VAL A 64 5.35 -6.46 1.05
CA VAL A 64 4.33 -5.78 1.87
C VAL A 64 2.97 -6.48 1.74
N LEU A 65 2.62 -6.94 0.54
CA LEU A 65 1.36 -7.66 0.29
C LEU A 65 1.33 -9.01 1.02
N ILE A 66 2.46 -9.74 1.08
CA ILE A 66 2.62 -10.95 1.90
C ILE A 66 2.42 -10.62 3.39
N ALA A 67 3.02 -9.54 3.89
CA ALA A 67 2.85 -9.12 5.28
C ALA A 67 1.37 -8.82 5.62
N ILE A 68 0.65 -8.17 4.70
CA ILE A 68 -0.80 -7.92 4.85
C ILE A 68 -1.60 -9.22 4.88
N ILE A 69 -1.29 -10.17 3.99
CA ILE A 69 -1.97 -11.48 3.96
C ILE A 69 -1.74 -12.22 5.28
N ILE A 70 -0.51 -12.25 5.78
CA ILE A 70 -0.19 -12.87 7.07
C ILE A 70 -0.98 -12.19 8.19
N ALA A 71 -0.95 -10.85 8.24
CA ALA A 71 -1.70 -10.08 9.23
C ALA A 71 -3.20 -10.44 9.17
N TYR A 72 -3.80 -10.43 7.98
CA TYR A 72 -5.21 -10.77 7.80
C TYR A 72 -5.54 -12.20 8.27
N VAL A 73 -4.72 -13.19 7.90
CA VAL A 73 -4.93 -14.60 8.30
C VAL A 73 -4.76 -14.79 9.80
N THR A 74 -3.78 -14.14 10.43
CA THR A 74 -3.58 -14.18 11.88
C THR A 74 -4.69 -13.48 12.64
N LEU A 75 -5.28 -12.42 12.08
CA LEU A 75 -6.34 -11.64 12.72
C LEU A 75 -7.75 -12.18 12.53
N THR A 76 -7.98 -12.94 11.45
CA THR A 76 -9.29 -13.53 11.15
C THR A 76 -9.43 -14.94 11.77
N LYS A 77 -8.39 -15.44 12.43
CA LYS A 77 -8.41 -16.64 13.27
C LYS A 77 -8.59 -16.26 14.73
#